data_AF-A0A1H9A3H4-F1
#
_entry.id   AF-A0A1H9A3H4-F1
#
_cell.length_a   1.000
_cell.length_b   1.000
_cell.length_c   1.000
_cell.angle_alpha   90.00
_cell.angle_beta   90.00
_cell.angle_gamma   90.00
#
_symmetry.space_group_name_H-M   'P 1'
#
loop_
_entity.id
_entity.type
_entity.pdbx_description
1 polymer ?
#
loop_
_entity_poly.entity_id
_entity_poly.type
_entity_poly.pdbx_seq_one_letter_code
_entity_poly.pdbx_strand_id
1 'polypeptide(L)'
;MNKLRKITFRDHPVLGNLNLDFCDENGNAVDTVIFAGENGSGKSTILNCLYQISSSTVNFSAEIEMENDIGIRNMLYFQHQNGGYYCRENIVGLIRDVPVAASNRIDYFKSNPIYGIFSDVDINFHTDFINTVTSKNIDMEKNSRRSDLNLTRQINQLLIDVQALDDADVSKIFRSARDAGEDTNRLVISERMSRFKNAFAKIFDNLTYNRIENQNGHKSIIFKKNNAEIPIESLSSGEKQIVYRGCFLLKDANALNGAFVFIDEPEISLHPNWQKKIMDYYKGIFTDENGNQTSQIFAVTHSPFIIHNENRRNDKVIVIERDSQGIIVVKDKPEYYKCDSLELVHDAFLIKDFSLGQPTVYLEGRTDEKYFTKALEVFGYSNIPFRFKWIGYIDDNGQERFTGDKSLNQAFDFLVSKNLPYKNVLLYDCDTNKPKINKNNVITLCMQDFENHRGFTIGVENALILDESFEVDKYKKTTEKIDDYGCKNIIQKLDKMSLCNYICGLEDEKLRSVFANLKTEIDILIELFNGDL
;
A
#
# COMPACT_ATOMS: atom_id res chain seq x y z
N MET A 1 19.34 16.80 -2.70
CA MET A 1 18.80 15.95 -3.76
C MET A 1 18.26 16.80 -4.89
N ASN A 2 18.48 16.37 -6.13
CA ASN A 2 17.75 16.93 -7.27
C ASN A 2 16.44 16.15 -7.43
N LYS A 3 15.34 16.83 -7.74
CA LYS A 3 14.05 16.23 -8.09
C LYS A 3 13.62 16.69 -9.48
N LEU A 4 13.04 15.77 -10.23
CA LEU A 4 12.38 16.05 -11.49
C LEU A 4 11.00 16.63 -11.21
N ARG A 5 10.73 17.82 -11.76
CA ARG A 5 9.44 18.51 -11.67
C ARG A 5 8.57 18.24 -12.88
N LYS A 6 9.13 18.41 -14.08
CA LYS A 6 8.38 18.28 -15.34
C LYS A 6 9.25 17.72 -16.45
N ILE A 7 8.61 17.04 -17.40
CA ILE A 7 9.22 16.67 -18.67
C ILE A 7 8.21 16.84 -19.81
N THR A 8 8.64 17.52 -20.87
CA THR A 8 7.89 17.65 -22.12
C THR A 8 8.67 16.96 -23.22
N PHE A 9 8.17 15.83 -23.70
CA PHE A 9 8.72 15.14 -24.87
C PHE A 9 8.40 15.93 -26.15
N ARG A 10 9.32 15.90 -27.11
CA ARG A 10 9.15 16.54 -28.43
C ARG A 10 9.34 15.50 -29.52
N ASP A 11 8.29 15.26 -30.31
CA ASP A 11 8.29 14.34 -31.45
C ASP A 11 8.89 12.95 -31.13
N HIS A 12 8.66 12.45 -29.91
CA HIS A 12 9.18 11.14 -29.51
C HIS A 12 8.47 10.04 -30.33
N PRO A 13 9.18 9.04 -30.87
CA PRO A 13 8.59 8.03 -31.77
C PRO A 13 7.44 7.23 -31.15
N VAL A 14 7.45 7.08 -29.82
CA VAL A 14 6.41 6.37 -29.06
C VAL A 14 5.51 7.33 -28.27
N LEU A 15 6.09 8.40 -27.71
CA LEU A 15 5.43 9.26 -26.72
C LEU A 15 4.90 10.57 -27.32
N GLY A 16 5.19 10.82 -28.60
CA GLY A 16 4.81 12.06 -29.28
C GLY A 16 5.28 13.30 -28.51
N ASN A 17 4.33 14.21 -28.28
CA ASN A 17 4.53 15.48 -27.58
C ASN A 17 3.99 15.45 -26.14
N LEU A 18 4.12 14.30 -25.47
CA LEU A 18 3.62 14.08 -24.11
C LEU A 18 4.26 15.04 -23.10
N ASN A 19 3.42 15.65 -22.26
CA ASN A 19 3.84 16.47 -21.14
C ASN A 19 3.48 15.78 -19.82
N LEU A 20 4.46 15.66 -18.92
CA LEU A 20 4.29 15.06 -17.60
C LEU A 20 4.68 16.06 -16.51
N ASP A 21 3.81 16.20 -15.52
CA ASP A 21 4.01 17.05 -14.35
C ASP A 21 4.10 16.17 -13.10
N PHE A 22 5.23 16.22 -12.41
CA PHE A 22 5.55 15.45 -11.21
C PHE A 22 5.40 16.28 -9.91
N CYS A 23 4.75 17.44 -9.97
CA CYS A 23 4.55 18.28 -8.80
C CYS A 23 3.22 17.99 -8.07
N ASP A 24 3.19 18.27 -6.77
CA ASP A 24 1.96 18.35 -5.97
C ASP A 24 1.12 19.60 -6.36
N GLU A 25 -0.02 19.79 -5.68
CA GLU A 25 -0.90 20.95 -5.89
C GLU A 25 -0.24 22.30 -5.55
N ASN A 26 0.80 22.28 -4.70
CA ASN A 26 1.57 23.46 -4.32
C ASN A 26 2.73 23.74 -5.31
N GLY A 27 2.94 22.87 -6.30
CA GLY A 27 4.01 23.00 -7.27
C GLY A 27 5.38 22.53 -6.78
N ASN A 28 5.46 21.68 -5.76
CA ASN A 28 6.70 21.03 -5.29
C ASN A 28 6.84 19.64 -5.91
N ALA A 29 8.04 19.19 -6.29
CA ALA A 29 8.19 17.83 -6.81
C ALA A 29 7.92 16.77 -5.74
N VAL A 30 7.05 15.82 -6.08
CA VAL A 30 6.72 14.71 -5.19
C VAL A 30 7.90 13.75 -5.05
N ASP A 31 7.93 13.02 -3.94
CA ASP A 31 8.98 12.03 -3.66
C ASP A 31 8.79 10.76 -4.50
N THR A 32 7.54 10.39 -4.78
CA THR A 32 7.22 9.17 -5.52
C THR A 32 6.21 9.45 -6.64
N VAL A 33 6.52 9.05 -7.86
CA VAL A 33 5.61 9.11 -9.02
C VAL A 33 5.25 7.68 -9.43
N ILE A 34 3.96 7.41 -9.56
CA ILE A 34 3.43 6.10 -9.96
C ILE A 34 2.69 6.27 -11.29
N PHE A 35 3.18 5.62 -12.34
CA PHE A 35 2.54 5.58 -13.64
C PHE A 35 1.62 4.37 -13.74
N ALA A 36 0.36 4.62 -14.06
CA ALA A 36 -0.68 3.62 -14.30
C ALA A 36 -1.30 3.84 -15.68
N GLY A 37 -1.98 2.85 -16.24
CA GLY A 37 -2.54 2.96 -17.60
C GLY A 37 -2.64 1.61 -18.29
N GLU A 38 -3.37 1.53 -19.39
CA GLU A 38 -3.55 0.28 -20.14
C GLU A 38 -2.24 -0.29 -20.71
N ASN A 39 -2.25 -1.58 -21.05
CA ASN A 39 -1.10 -2.22 -21.70
C ASN A 39 -0.77 -1.50 -23.02
N GLY A 40 0.51 -1.22 -23.25
CA GLY A 40 0.95 -0.53 -24.47
C GLY A 40 0.72 1.00 -24.48
N SER A 41 0.38 1.61 -23.36
CA SER A 41 0.26 3.07 -23.21
C SER A 41 1.59 3.82 -23.06
N GLY A 42 2.73 3.13 -23.18
CA GLY A 42 4.07 3.77 -23.16
C GLY A 42 4.70 3.94 -21.78
N LYS A 43 4.10 3.42 -20.70
CA LYS A 43 4.60 3.54 -19.31
C LYS A 43 6.07 3.14 -19.12
N SER A 44 6.45 1.92 -19.52
CA SER A 44 7.85 1.49 -19.45
C SER A 44 8.76 2.30 -20.36
N THR A 45 8.25 2.86 -21.47
CA THR A 45 9.02 3.78 -22.32
C THR A 45 9.35 5.09 -21.58
N ILE A 46 8.43 5.60 -20.77
CA ILE A 46 8.67 6.78 -19.91
C ILE A 46 9.77 6.47 -18.90
N LEU A 47 9.70 5.35 -18.15
CA LEU A 47 10.77 4.95 -17.22
C LEU A 47 12.13 4.86 -17.92
N ASN A 48 12.18 4.24 -19.10
CA ASN A 48 13.41 4.13 -19.89
C ASN A 48 13.97 5.51 -20.28
N CYS A 49 13.12 6.45 -20.70
CA CYS A 49 13.54 7.80 -21.03
C CYS A 49 14.11 8.55 -19.80
N LEU A 50 13.44 8.45 -18.65
CA LEU A 50 13.91 9.04 -17.39
C LEU A 50 15.25 8.44 -16.94
N TYR A 51 15.45 7.15 -17.14
CA TYR A 51 16.73 6.51 -16.87
C TYR A 51 17.84 6.95 -17.84
N GLN A 52 17.52 7.17 -19.11
CA GLN A 52 18.51 7.71 -20.05
C GLN A 52 19.00 9.11 -19.66
N ILE A 53 18.14 9.92 -19.03
CA ILE A 53 18.52 11.22 -18.45
C ILE A 53 19.52 11.02 -17.31
N SER A 54 19.18 10.18 -16.32
CA SER A 54 20.07 9.90 -15.18
C SER A 54 21.34 9.10 -15.52
N SER A 55 21.40 8.42 -16.67
CA SER A 55 22.59 7.70 -17.12
C SER A 55 23.39 8.48 -18.17
N SER A 56 22.99 9.71 -18.50
CA SER A 56 23.61 10.52 -19.57
C SER A 56 23.64 9.79 -20.93
N THR A 57 22.61 9.00 -21.24
CA THR A 57 22.45 8.25 -22.48
C THR A 57 21.27 8.75 -23.34
N VAL A 58 20.73 9.93 -23.04
CA VAL A 58 19.59 10.56 -23.74
C VAL A 58 19.76 10.54 -25.26
N ASN A 59 18.74 10.00 -25.94
CA ASN A 59 18.66 9.88 -27.38
C ASN A 59 17.28 10.32 -27.92
N PHE A 60 16.65 11.28 -27.25
CA PHE A 60 15.37 11.87 -27.63
C PHE A 60 15.35 13.38 -27.34
N SER A 61 14.42 14.09 -27.98
CA SER A 61 14.20 15.50 -27.74
C SER A 61 13.21 15.71 -26.59
N ALA A 62 13.58 16.53 -25.61
CA ALA A 62 12.72 16.84 -24.47
C ALA A 62 13.14 18.13 -23.75
N GLU A 63 12.19 18.73 -23.04
CA GLU A 63 12.41 19.82 -22.10
C GLU A 63 12.19 19.29 -20.69
N ILE A 64 13.10 19.60 -19.77
CA ILE A 64 13.08 19.05 -18.42
C ILE A 64 13.22 20.18 -17.41
N GLU A 65 12.37 20.17 -16.39
CA GLU A 65 12.49 21.04 -15.22
C GLU A 65 12.90 20.21 -14.01
N MET A 66 13.97 20.60 -13.34
CA MET A 66 14.43 20.02 -12.08
C MET A 66 14.51 21.07 -10.98
N GLU A 67 14.38 20.65 -9.73
CA GLU A 67 14.70 21.45 -8.55
C GLU A 67 15.73 20.77 -7.66
N ASN A 68 16.50 21.57 -6.92
CA ASN A 68 17.33 21.07 -5.82
C ASN A 68 16.72 21.41 -4.45
N ASP A 69 17.31 20.89 -3.37
CA ASP A 69 16.83 21.11 -1.99
C ASP A 69 16.73 22.60 -1.57
N ILE A 70 17.43 23.50 -2.26
CA ILE A 70 17.45 24.95 -1.97
C ILE A 70 16.42 25.69 -2.85
N GLY A 71 15.63 24.95 -3.64
CA GLY A 71 14.58 25.49 -4.51
C GLY A 71 15.08 26.11 -5.81
N ILE A 72 16.37 25.96 -6.15
CA ILE A 72 16.91 26.42 -7.43
C ILE A 72 16.35 25.51 -8.53
N ARG A 73 15.82 26.14 -9.58
CA ARG A 73 15.25 25.42 -10.71
C ARG A 73 16.21 25.43 -11.89
N ASN A 74 16.39 24.25 -12.49
CA ASN A 74 17.23 24.06 -13.67
C ASN A 74 16.36 23.54 -14.82
N MET A 75 16.46 24.21 -15.96
CA MET A 75 15.80 23.80 -17.20
C MET A 75 16.82 23.15 -18.14
N LEU A 76 16.59 21.91 -18.56
CA LEU A 76 17.41 21.21 -19.54
C LEU A 76 16.63 21.01 -20.83
N TYR A 77 17.28 21.28 -21.97
CA TYR A 77 16.70 21.17 -23.31
C TYR A 77 17.53 20.19 -24.13
N PHE A 78 16.95 19.04 -24.44
CA PHE A 78 17.54 18.01 -25.30
C PHE A 78 16.99 18.16 -26.71
N GLN A 79 17.88 18.30 -27.69
CA GLN A 79 17.50 18.43 -29.11
C GLN A 79 18.47 17.66 -30.00
N HIS A 80 17.94 17.09 -31.08
CA HIS A 80 18.76 16.48 -32.12
C HIS A 80 19.36 17.55 -33.05
N GLN A 81 20.69 17.58 -33.17
CA GLN A 81 21.42 18.45 -34.11
C GLN A 81 22.59 17.66 -34.70
N ASN A 82 22.95 17.89 -35.97
CA ASN A 82 24.16 17.32 -36.60
C ASN A 82 24.43 15.81 -36.39
N GLY A 83 23.38 14.97 -36.35
CA GLY A 83 23.51 13.52 -36.18
C GLY A 83 23.71 13.03 -34.73
N GLY A 84 23.48 13.90 -33.73
CA GLY A 84 23.54 13.56 -32.31
C GLY A 84 22.60 14.40 -31.44
N TYR A 85 22.49 14.07 -30.16
CA TYR A 85 21.68 14.82 -29.19
C TYR A 85 22.53 15.76 -28.34
N TYR A 86 22.10 17.01 -28.25
CA TYR A 86 22.74 18.07 -27.48
C TYR A 86 21.82 18.52 -26.33
N CYS A 87 22.43 18.86 -25.19
CA CYS A 87 21.73 19.41 -24.03
C CYS A 87 22.12 20.88 -23.86
N ARG A 88 21.12 21.75 -23.70
CA ARG A 88 21.31 23.15 -23.26
C ARG A 88 20.69 23.31 -21.88
N GLU A 89 21.37 24.01 -20.99
CA GLU A 89 20.88 24.32 -19.64
C GLU A 89 20.51 25.81 -19.51
N ASN A 90 19.44 26.11 -18.75
CA ASN A 90 19.16 27.42 -18.19
C ASN A 90 18.86 27.28 -16.67
N ILE A 91 19.62 27.96 -15.82
CA ILE A 91 19.42 27.98 -14.35
C ILE A 91 18.56 29.19 -13.97
N VAL A 92 17.55 28.99 -13.13
CA VAL A 92 16.63 30.03 -12.65
C VAL A 92 16.63 30.05 -11.11
N GLY A 93 17.40 30.98 -10.52
CA GLY A 93 17.45 31.19 -9.06
C GLY A 93 18.43 32.28 -8.59
N LEU A 94 17.91 33.48 -8.32
CA LEU A 94 18.45 34.67 -7.60
C LEU A 94 19.97 34.97 -7.62
N ILE A 95 20.32 35.91 -8.52
CA ILE A 95 21.40 36.93 -8.56
C ILE A 95 22.19 36.81 -9.86
N ARG A 96 21.87 37.75 -10.76
CA ARG A 96 22.46 38.03 -12.09
C ARG A 96 21.99 37.08 -13.21
N ASP A 97 21.28 37.69 -14.15
CA ASP A 97 21.25 37.31 -15.56
C ASP A 97 22.68 37.25 -16.10
N VAL A 98 23.41 36.17 -15.79
CA VAL A 98 24.64 35.83 -16.48
C VAL A 98 24.24 34.86 -17.58
N PRO A 99 24.40 35.22 -18.87
CA PRO A 99 24.27 34.26 -19.95
C PRO A 99 25.37 33.22 -19.74
N VAL A 100 25.01 32.05 -19.21
CA VAL A 100 25.96 30.93 -19.13
C VAL A 100 26.09 30.37 -20.54
N ALA A 101 27.33 30.40 -21.05
CA ALA A 101 27.68 29.86 -22.35
C ALA A 101 27.19 28.42 -22.49
N ALA A 102 26.68 28.08 -23.68
CA ALA A 102 26.28 26.72 -24.01
C ALA A 102 27.44 25.75 -23.77
N SER A 103 27.36 24.92 -22.72
CA SER A 103 28.29 23.82 -22.52
C SER A 103 27.78 22.58 -23.25
N ASN A 104 28.65 21.92 -24.00
CA ASN A 104 28.34 20.64 -24.61
C ASN A 104 27.99 19.59 -23.53
N ARG A 105 27.23 18.55 -23.92
CA ARG A 105 26.71 17.36 -23.17
C ARG A 105 27.50 16.89 -21.92
N ILE A 106 28.79 17.17 -21.87
CA ILE A 106 29.78 16.62 -20.96
C ILE A 106 29.95 17.44 -19.68
N ASP A 107 29.75 18.77 -19.67
CA ASP A 107 30.16 19.58 -18.51
C ASP A 107 29.10 19.71 -17.42
N TYR A 108 27.80 19.77 -17.76
CA TYR A 108 26.73 19.85 -16.76
C TYR A 108 26.68 18.63 -15.84
N PHE A 109 26.56 17.42 -16.41
CA PHE A 109 26.48 16.18 -15.64
C PHE A 109 27.81 15.83 -14.93
N LYS A 110 28.93 16.43 -15.35
CA LYS A 110 30.19 16.37 -14.59
C LYS A 110 30.13 17.24 -13.34
N SER A 111 29.56 18.44 -13.45
CA SER A 111 29.42 19.38 -12.32
C SER A 111 28.26 19.03 -11.39
N ASN A 112 27.21 18.38 -11.90
CA ASN A 112 26.00 17.97 -11.18
C ASN A 112 25.64 16.52 -11.56
N PRO A 113 26.36 15.52 -11.03
CA PRO A 113 26.08 14.12 -11.36
C PRO A 113 24.70 13.72 -10.86
N ILE A 114 23.90 13.18 -11.77
CA ILE A 114 22.62 12.53 -11.48
C ILE A 114 22.85 11.04 -11.69
N TYR A 115 22.35 10.22 -10.77
CA TYR A 115 22.46 8.77 -10.86
C TYR A 115 21.08 8.13 -10.97
N GLY A 116 21.02 7.00 -11.67
CA GLY A 116 19.81 6.23 -11.88
C GLY A 116 19.97 4.79 -11.41
N ILE A 117 18.99 4.27 -10.67
CA ILE A 117 18.90 2.85 -10.32
C ILE A 117 17.64 2.29 -10.98
N PHE A 118 17.78 1.40 -11.95
CA PHE A 118 16.65 0.80 -12.66
C PHE A 118 16.47 -0.67 -12.28
N SER A 119 15.35 -1.00 -11.64
CA SER A 119 14.89 -2.37 -11.43
C SER A 119 13.88 -2.73 -12.52
N ASP A 120 14.29 -3.56 -13.48
CA ASP A 120 13.43 -4.15 -14.49
C ASP A 120 12.46 -5.18 -13.91
N VAL A 121 11.50 -5.54 -14.75
CA VAL A 121 10.66 -6.72 -14.56
C VAL A 121 11.54 -7.97 -14.66
N ASP A 122 11.75 -8.63 -13.53
CA ASP A 122 12.34 -9.96 -13.50
C ASP A 122 11.23 -10.98 -13.26
N ILE A 123 11.35 -12.20 -13.79
CA ILE A 123 10.40 -13.30 -13.57
C ILE A 123 11.11 -14.64 -13.33
N ASN A 124 12.42 -14.71 -13.56
CA ASN A 124 13.16 -15.97 -13.58
C ASN A 124 14.38 -15.89 -12.66
N PHE A 125 14.21 -16.37 -11.43
CA PHE A 125 15.28 -16.44 -10.44
C PHE A 125 15.93 -17.83 -10.44
N HIS A 126 16.76 -18.06 -11.46
CA HIS A 126 17.66 -19.21 -11.52
C HIS A 126 19.10 -18.73 -11.41
N THR A 127 19.91 -19.46 -10.65
CA THR A 127 21.33 -19.15 -10.48
C THR A 127 22.14 -20.42 -10.43
N ASP A 128 23.33 -20.35 -11.00
CA ASP A 128 24.37 -21.33 -10.76
C ASP A 128 24.86 -21.24 -9.31
N PHE A 129 25.43 -22.33 -8.83
CA PHE A 129 26.12 -22.38 -7.55
C PHE A 129 27.34 -21.44 -7.54
N ILE A 130 27.54 -20.75 -6.42
CA ILE A 130 28.68 -19.89 -6.19
C ILE A 130 29.66 -20.61 -5.28
N ASN A 131 30.92 -20.71 -5.69
CA ASN A 131 31.94 -21.45 -4.94
C ASN A 131 33.01 -20.53 -4.32
N THR A 132 32.92 -19.21 -4.56
CA THR A 132 33.98 -18.24 -4.23
C THR A 132 33.46 -17.04 -3.46
N VAL A 133 34.33 -16.45 -2.64
CA VAL A 133 34.17 -15.10 -2.08
C VAL A 133 34.98 -14.14 -2.95
N THR A 134 34.42 -12.99 -3.32
CA THR A 134 35.10 -11.93 -4.07
C THR A 134 35.30 -10.68 -3.22
N SER A 135 35.92 -9.65 -3.78
CA SER A 135 36.22 -8.39 -3.08
C SER A 135 35.11 -7.34 -3.22
N LYS A 136 33.86 -7.75 -3.52
CA LYS A 136 32.75 -6.80 -3.63
C LYS A 136 32.40 -6.25 -2.26
N ASN A 137 32.07 -4.96 -2.23
CA ASN A 137 31.57 -4.28 -1.05
C ASN A 137 30.31 -3.50 -1.43
N ILE A 138 29.64 -2.97 -0.41
CA ILE A 138 28.51 -2.07 -0.56
C ILE A 138 28.96 -0.62 -0.49
N ASP A 139 28.17 0.26 -1.07
CA ASP A 139 28.39 1.71 -1.10
C ASP A 139 29.74 2.13 -1.70
N MET A 140 30.23 1.39 -2.70
CA MET A 140 31.49 1.70 -3.41
C MET A 140 31.25 2.32 -4.79
N GLU A 141 30.14 1.97 -5.44
CA GLU A 141 29.86 2.36 -6.83
C GLU A 141 29.02 3.63 -6.86
N LYS A 142 29.49 4.64 -7.62
CA LYS A 142 28.78 5.90 -7.88
C LYS A 142 28.51 6.05 -9.37
N ASN A 143 27.68 5.16 -9.89
CA ASN A 143 27.28 5.16 -11.29
C ASN A 143 25.86 4.64 -11.42
N SER A 144 25.17 5.11 -12.47
CA SER A 144 23.86 4.60 -12.82
C SER A 144 23.95 3.11 -13.15
N ARG A 145 22.91 2.36 -12.79
CA ARG A 145 22.84 0.91 -12.99
C ARG A 145 21.43 0.45 -13.31
N ARG A 146 21.34 -0.68 -13.98
CA ARG A 146 20.09 -1.36 -14.34
C ARG A 146 20.24 -2.84 -14.06
N SER A 147 19.22 -3.47 -13.48
CA SER A 147 19.21 -4.91 -13.26
C SER A 147 19.26 -5.65 -14.61
N ASP A 148 19.95 -6.78 -14.65
CA ASP A 148 20.10 -7.59 -15.87
C ASP A 148 19.74 -9.06 -15.60
N LEU A 149 19.89 -9.91 -16.62
CA LEU A 149 19.62 -11.35 -16.52
C LEU A 149 20.53 -12.09 -15.52
N ASN A 150 21.61 -11.47 -15.04
CA ASN A 150 22.52 -12.04 -14.06
C ASN A 150 22.23 -11.58 -12.63
N LEU A 151 21.12 -10.85 -12.40
CA LEU A 151 20.74 -10.30 -11.10
C LEU A 151 20.87 -11.34 -9.98
N THR A 152 20.29 -12.52 -10.15
CA THR A 152 20.29 -13.59 -9.14
C THR A 152 21.72 -13.95 -8.70
N ARG A 153 22.61 -14.19 -9.67
CA ARG A 153 24.02 -14.50 -9.42
C ARG A 153 24.76 -13.33 -8.77
N GLN A 154 24.52 -12.10 -9.23
CA GLN A 154 25.17 -10.90 -8.70
C GLN A 154 24.81 -10.67 -7.22
N ILE A 155 23.53 -10.87 -6.87
CA ILE A 155 23.02 -10.70 -5.52
C ILE A 155 23.48 -11.83 -4.61
N ASN A 156 23.48 -13.08 -5.08
CA ASN A 156 24.04 -14.17 -4.28
C ASN A 156 25.52 -13.94 -3.97
N GLN A 157 26.30 -13.51 -4.97
CA GLN A 157 27.70 -13.15 -4.74
C GLN A 157 27.83 -11.99 -3.75
N LEU A 158 26.97 -10.96 -3.87
CA LEU A 158 26.97 -9.83 -2.95
C LEU A 158 26.72 -10.26 -1.50
N LEU A 159 25.68 -11.08 -1.26
CA LEU A 159 25.36 -11.55 0.10
C LEU A 159 26.50 -12.38 0.69
N ILE A 160 27.12 -13.25 -0.12
CA ILE A 160 28.29 -14.06 0.27
C ILE A 160 29.46 -13.16 0.66
N ASP A 161 29.76 -12.14 -0.15
CA ASP A 161 30.89 -11.24 0.10
C ASP A 161 30.64 -10.36 1.32
N VAL A 162 29.41 -9.84 1.48
CA VAL A 162 29.01 -9.04 2.64
C VAL A 162 29.13 -9.84 3.93
N GLN A 163 28.61 -11.08 3.97
CA GLN A 163 28.77 -11.88 5.19
C GLN A 163 30.24 -12.21 5.45
N ALA A 164 31.03 -12.55 4.43
CA ALA A 164 32.44 -12.84 4.61
C ALA A 164 33.23 -11.63 5.14
N LEU A 165 32.90 -10.41 4.71
CA LEU A 165 33.48 -9.17 5.23
C LEU A 165 33.07 -8.92 6.68
N ASP A 166 31.79 -9.09 7.01
CA ASP A 166 31.29 -8.92 8.38
C ASP A 166 31.92 -9.96 9.33
N ASP A 167 31.98 -11.23 8.93
CA ASP A 167 32.62 -12.31 9.70
C ASP A 167 34.11 -12.00 9.96
N ALA A 168 34.81 -11.45 8.96
CA ALA A 168 36.21 -11.06 9.09
C ALA A 168 36.39 -9.87 10.05
N ASP A 169 35.56 -8.84 9.94
CA ASP A 169 35.59 -7.66 10.81
C ASP A 169 35.25 -8.04 12.26
N VAL A 170 34.21 -8.85 12.47
CA VAL A 170 33.83 -9.40 13.78
C VAL A 170 35.01 -10.16 14.38
N SER A 171 35.64 -11.06 13.61
CA SER A 171 36.78 -11.85 14.09
C SER A 171 37.96 -10.96 14.48
N LYS A 172 38.26 -9.93 13.68
CA LYS A 172 39.35 -8.98 13.94
C LYS A 172 39.10 -8.17 15.20
N ILE A 173 37.89 -7.62 15.37
CA ILE A 173 37.50 -6.83 16.54
C ILE A 173 37.57 -7.70 17.80
N PHE A 174 36.98 -8.90 17.75
CA PHE A 174 36.97 -9.81 18.88
C PHE A 174 38.38 -10.24 19.33
N ARG A 175 39.26 -10.58 18.38
CA ARG A 175 40.66 -10.92 18.67
C ARG A 175 41.40 -9.74 19.30
N SER A 176 41.23 -8.53 18.74
CA SER A 176 41.89 -7.33 19.24
C SER A 176 41.45 -6.98 20.67
N ALA A 177 40.15 -7.03 20.95
CA ALA A 177 39.59 -6.78 22.28
C ALA A 177 40.09 -7.81 23.31
N ARG A 178 40.08 -9.10 22.93
CA ARG A 178 40.60 -10.17 23.79
C ARG A 178 42.08 -9.98 24.10
N ASP A 179 42.88 -9.64 23.10
CA ASP A 179 44.33 -9.45 23.28
C ASP A 179 44.64 -8.19 24.11
N ALA A 180 43.75 -7.20 24.10
CA ALA A 180 43.80 -6.01 24.96
C ALA A 180 43.23 -6.23 26.38
N GLY A 181 42.65 -7.41 26.68
CA GLY A 181 42.02 -7.71 27.96
C GLY A 181 40.67 -7.00 28.18
N GLU A 182 40.02 -6.55 27.11
CA GLU A 182 38.70 -5.90 27.16
C GLU A 182 37.57 -6.94 27.32
N ASP A 183 36.44 -6.52 27.91
CA ASP A 183 35.24 -7.35 28.04
C ASP A 183 34.55 -7.52 26.68
N THR A 184 34.73 -8.69 26.07
CA THR A 184 34.18 -9.01 24.76
C THR A 184 32.65 -9.02 24.71
N ASN A 185 31.97 -9.13 25.86
CA ASN A 185 30.50 -9.07 25.91
C ASN A 185 29.94 -7.67 25.68
N ARG A 186 30.78 -6.63 25.71
CA ARG A 186 30.39 -5.22 25.51
C ARG A 186 30.68 -4.69 24.12
N LEU A 187 31.18 -5.53 23.21
CA LEU A 187 31.52 -5.11 21.86
C LEU A 187 30.25 -4.79 21.06
N VAL A 188 30.18 -3.56 20.55
CA VAL A 188 29.15 -3.14 19.59
C VAL A 188 29.75 -3.22 18.20
N ILE A 189 29.21 -4.12 17.38
CA ILE A 189 29.70 -4.36 16.02
C ILE A 189 28.61 -3.93 15.04
N SER A 190 28.98 -3.03 14.12
CA SER A 190 28.11 -2.64 13.01
C SER A 190 28.33 -3.60 11.85
N GLU A 191 27.38 -4.50 11.63
CA GLU A 191 27.38 -5.41 10.48
C GLU A 191 26.73 -4.77 9.26
N ARG A 192 27.36 -4.95 8.10
CA ARG A 192 26.81 -4.55 6.80
C ARG A 192 25.53 -5.31 6.48
N MET A 193 25.46 -6.59 6.83
CA MET A 193 24.31 -7.47 6.59
C MET A 193 23.03 -6.97 7.29
N SER A 194 23.17 -6.21 8.37
CA SER A 194 22.04 -5.63 9.13
C SER A 194 21.11 -4.81 8.24
N ARG A 195 21.62 -4.09 7.23
CA ARG A 195 20.76 -3.32 6.32
C ARG A 195 19.78 -4.21 5.54
N PHE A 196 20.24 -5.38 5.10
CA PHE A 196 19.42 -6.34 4.35
C PHE A 196 18.44 -7.06 5.29
N LYS A 197 18.93 -7.54 6.44
CA LYS A 197 18.11 -8.15 7.50
C LYS A 197 16.96 -7.23 7.91
N ASN A 198 17.26 -5.96 8.20
CA ASN A 198 16.28 -4.96 8.62
C ASN A 198 15.26 -4.64 7.52
N ALA A 199 15.70 -4.53 6.27
CA ALA A 199 14.80 -4.30 5.15
C ALA A 199 13.83 -5.49 4.98
N PHE A 200 14.33 -6.73 4.96
CA PHE A 200 13.49 -7.92 4.81
C PHE A 200 12.48 -8.10 5.95
N ALA A 201 12.86 -7.76 7.18
CA ALA A 201 11.96 -7.80 8.33
C ALA A 201 10.77 -6.82 8.21
N LYS A 202 10.87 -5.77 7.38
CA LYS A 202 9.76 -4.82 7.15
C LYS A 202 8.66 -5.39 6.24
N ILE A 203 8.96 -6.42 5.45
CA ILE A 203 8.02 -6.96 4.45
C ILE A 203 7.60 -8.40 4.74
N PHE A 204 8.50 -9.21 5.31
CA PHE A 204 8.19 -10.59 5.66
C PHE A 204 7.86 -10.73 7.15
N ASP A 205 6.72 -11.35 7.44
CA ASP A 205 6.31 -11.62 8.82
C ASP A 205 7.00 -12.89 9.37
N ASN A 206 7.39 -13.83 8.51
CA ASN A 206 7.85 -15.16 8.90
C ASN A 206 9.11 -15.67 8.18
N LEU A 207 9.80 -14.82 7.43
CA LEU A 207 11.01 -15.14 6.69
C LEU A 207 12.14 -14.20 7.09
N THR A 208 13.26 -14.74 7.56
CA THR A 208 14.44 -13.96 7.93
C THR A 208 15.71 -14.58 7.37
N TYR A 209 16.70 -13.73 7.04
CA TYR A 209 18.03 -14.19 6.71
C TYR A 209 18.68 -14.87 7.93
N ASN A 210 19.30 -16.04 7.73
CA ASN A 210 19.96 -16.79 8.81
C ASN A 210 21.48 -16.70 8.68
N ARG A 211 22.05 -17.36 7.67
CA ARG A 211 23.51 -17.45 7.48
C ARG A 211 23.87 -17.89 6.06
N ILE A 212 25.17 -17.85 5.77
CA ILE A 212 25.79 -18.50 4.62
C ILE A 212 26.71 -19.60 5.10
N GLU A 213 26.59 -20.78 4.49
CA GLU A 213 27.40 -21.95 4.81
C GLU A 213 27.94 -22.64 3.55
N ASN A 214 28.94 -23.49 3.74
CA ASN A 214 29.50 -24.29 2.65
C ASN A 214 28.77 -25.64 2.59
N GLN A 215 28.13 -25.97 1.46
CA GLN A 215 27.51 -27.26 1.21
C GLN A 215 27.99 -27.81 -0.14
N ASN A 216 28.44 -29.06 -0.18
CA ASN A 216 28.84 -29.77 -1.41
C ASN A 216 29.88 -29.04 -2.29
N GLY A 217 30.73 -28.19 -1.70
CA GLY A 217 31.72 -27.41 -2.45
C GLY A 217 31.20 -26.06 -2.98
N HIS A 218 30.00 -25.65 -2.56
CA HIS A 218 29.37 -24.37 -2.90
C HIS A 218 28.99 -23.59 -1.65
N LYS A 219 28.75 -22.30 -1.82
CA LYS A 219 28.13 -21.40 -0.84
C LYS A 219 26.62 -21.50 -0.96
N SER A 220 25.94 -21.76 0.16
CA SER A 220 24.49 -21.81 0.27
C SER A 220 23.99 -20.69 1.17
N ILE A 221 23.00 -19.93 0.70
CA ILE A 221 22.38 -18.83 1.44
C ILE A 221 21.12 -19.35 2.13
N ILE A 222 21.14 -19.37 3.45
CA ILE A 222 20.10 -19.99 4.27
C ILE A 222 19.21 -18.90 4.88
N PHE A 223 17.91 -19.08 4.71
CA PHE A 223 16.86 -18.32 5.37
C PHE A 223 16.18 -19.19 6.43
N LYS A 224 15.52 -18.55 7.39
CA LYS A 224 14.66 -19.19 8.39
C LYS A 224 13.22 -18.80 8.09
N LYS A 225 12.38 -19.79 7.76
CA LYS A 225 10.95 -19.63 7.47
C LYS A 225 10.12 -20.45 8.46
N ASN A 226 9.27 -19.79 9.26
CA ASN A 226 8.48 -20.48 10.30
C ASN A 226 9.33 -21.40 11.20
N ASN A 227 10.52 -20.95 11.60
CA ASN A 227 11.54 -21.73 12.32
C ASN A 227 12.24 -22.88 11.57
N ALA A 228 11.87 -23.18 10.32
CA ALA A 228 12.59 -24.12 9.47
C ALA A 228 13.68 -23.41 8.67
N GLU A 229 14.83 -24.06 8.50
CA GLU A 229 15.91 -23.56 7.65
C GLU A 229 15.69 -23.99 6.21
N ILE A 230 15.73 -23.04 5.29
CA ILE A 230 15.54 -23.28 3.86
C ILE A 230 16.57 -22.49 3.04
N PRO A 231 17.11 -23.06 1.95
CA PRO A 231 17.99 -22.32 1.07
C PRO A 231 17.21 -21.28 0.24
N ILE A 232 17.88 -20.23 -0.23
CA ILE A 232 17.27 -19.15 -1.03
C ILE A 232 16.59 -19.68 -2.30
N GLU A 233 17.08 -20.78 -2.85
CA GLU A 233 16.51 -21.47 -4.02
C GLU A 233 15.13 -22.08 -3.73
N SER A 234 14.82 -22.38 -2.47
CA SER A 234 13.54 -22.95 -2.04
C SER A 234 12.49 -21.89 -1.69
N LEU A 235 12.83 -20.60 -1.79
CA LEU A 235 11.86 -19.52 -1.62
C LEU A 235 10.83 -19.52 -2.76
N SER A 236 9.61 -19.08 -2.46
CA SER A 236 8.58 -18.83 -3.47
C SER A 236 9.03 -17.75 -4.46
N SER A 237 8.43 -17.71 -5.65
CA SER A 237 8.74 -16.69 -6.66
C SER A 237 8.58 -15.27 -6.11
N GLY A 238 7.50 -14.99 -5.36
CA GLY A 238 7.28 -13.69 -4.73
C GLY A 238 8.31 -13.35 -3.65
N GLU A 239 8.74 -14.33 -2.85
CA GLU A 239 9.81 -14.12 -1.87
C GLU A 239 11.15 -13.81 -2.56
N LYS A 240 11.47 -14.53 -3.64
CA LYS A 240 12.67 -14.29 -4.44
C LYS A 240 12.65 -12.89 -5.07
N GLN A 241 11.51 -12.46 -5.64
CA GLN A 241 11.35 -11.09 -6.17
C GLN A 241 11.77 -10.03 -5.16
N ILE A 242 11.19 -10.11 -3.95
CA ILE A 242 11.44 -9.15 -2.87
C ILE A 242 12.92 -9.19 -2.45
N VAL A 243 13.49 -10.38 -2.26
CA VAL A 243 14.88 -10.53 -1.83
C VAL A 243 15.87 -10.00 -2.88
N TYR A 244 15.75 -10.43 -4.13
CA TYR A 244 16.69 -10.07 -5.19
C TYR A 244 16.62 -8.59 -5.56
N ARG A 245 15.41 -8.06 -5.79
CA ARG A 245 15.22 -6.64 -6.11
C ARG A 245 15.57 -5.76 -4.92
N GLY A 246 15.19 -6.18 -3.71
CA GLY A 246 15.55 -5.53 -2.46
C GLY A 246 17.06 -5.37 -2.29
N CYS A 247 17.81 -6.46 -2.42
CA CYS A 247 19.27 -6.43 -2.35
C CYS A 247 19.88 -5.54 -3.44
N PHE A 248 19.34 -5.58 -4.66
CA PHE A 248 19.80 -4.74 -5.76
C PHE A 248 19.63 -3.25 -5.47
N LEU A 249 18.50 -2.86 -4.88
CA LEU A 249 18.27 -1.47 -4.47
C LEU A 249 19.17 -1.07 -3.28
N LEU A 250 19.34 -1.96 -2.30
CA LEU A 250 20.12 -1.72 -1.07
C LEU A 250 21.64 -1.65 -1.28
N LYS A 251 22.20 -2.31 -2.31
CA LYS A 251 23.66 -2.52 -2.46
C LYS A 251 24.49 -1.24 -2.34
N ASP A 252 24.02 -0.13 -2.92
CA ASP A 252 24.76 1.14 -2.95
C ASP A 252 23.85 2.34 -2.61
N ALA A 253 22.80 2.09 -1.83
CA ALA A 253 21.78 3.09 -1.53
C ALA A 253 22.37 4.35 -0.84
N ASN A 254 23.40 4.19 0.01
CA ASN A 254 24.02 5.35 0.67
C ASN A 254 24.94 6.10 -0.29
N ALA A 255 25.71 5.37 -1.11
CA ALA A 255 26.60 5.98 -2.10
C ALA A 255 25.83 6.73 -3.20
N LEU A 256 24.60 6.31 -3.47
CA LEU A 256 23.68 6.87 -4.46
C LEU A 256 22.57 7.73 -3.83
N ASN A 257 22.81 8.33 -2.66
CA ASN A 257 21.88 9.31 -2.09
C ASN A 257 21.62 10.44 -3.10
N GLY A 258 20.34 10.72 -3.33
CA GLY A 258 19.85 11.66 -4.34
C GLY A 258 19.67 11.07 -5.74
N ALA A 259 19.77 9.75 -5.91
CA ALA A 259 19.50 9.09 -7.19
C ALA A 259 18.01 9.12 -7.57
N PHE A 260 17.75 8.96 -8.86
CA PHE A 260 16.44 8.59 -9.37
C PHE A 260 16.31 7.07 -9.39
N VAL A 261 15.22 6.56 -8.82
CA VAL A 261 14.96 5.12 -8.70
C VAL A 261 13.80 4.77 -9.62
N PHE A 262 14.00 3.82 -10.52
CA PHE A 262 13.05 3.39 -11.53
C PHE A 262 12.66 1.94 -11.25
N ILE A 263 11.37 1.66 -11.09
CA ILE A 263 10.87 0.34 -10.70
C ILE A 263 9.74 -0.05 -11.66
N ASP A 264 10.01 -1.01 -12.55
CA ASP A 264 9.00 -1.55 -13.46
C ASP A 264 8.31 -2.76 -12.81
N GLU A 265 6.98 -2.81 -12.86
CA GLU A 265 6.12 -3.85 -12.25
C GLU A 265 6.58 -4.29 -10.84
N PRO A 266 6.56 -3.39 -9.83
CA PRO A 266 6.92 -3.73 -8.45
C PRO A 266 6.11 -4.91 -7.87
N GLU A 267 4.89 -5.12 -8.36
CA GLU A 267 3.95 -6.16 -7.91
C GLU A 267 4.17 -7.56 -8.50
N ILE A 268 5.02 -7.71 -9.52
CA ILE A 268 4.98 -8.91 -10.34
C ILE A 268 5.26 -10.17 -9.52
N SER A 269 4.39 -11.18 -9.66
CA SER A 269 4.43 -12.44 -8.90
C SER A 269 4.23 -12.31 -7.38
N LEU A 270 3.82 -11.15 -6.87
CA LEU A 270 3.59 -10.94 -5.44
C LEU A 270 2.15 -11.24 -5.03
N HIS A 271 1.97 -11.82 -3.84
CA HIS A 271 0.67 -11.94 -3.19
C HIS A 271 0.07 -10.54 -2.91
N PRO A 272 -1.26 -10.34 -2.98
CA PRO A 272 -1.89 -9.03 -2.72
C PRO A 272 -1.42 -8.33 -1.43
N ASN A 273 -1.27 -9.07 -0.32
CA ASN A 273 -0.74 -8.54 0.93
C ASN A 273 0.67 -7.91 0.79
N TRP A 274 1.53 -8.48 -0.06
CA TRP A 274 2.83 -7.89 -0.35
C TRP A 274 2.72 -6.73 -1.35
N GLN A 275 1.82 -6.79 -2.32
CA GLN A 275 1.56 -5.64 -3.21
C GLN A 275 1.16 -4.38 -2.44
N LYS A 276 0.38 -4.51 -1.35
CA LYS A 276 0.04 -3.40 -0.44
C LYS A 276 1.23 -2.84 0.33
N LYS A 277 2.29 -3.63 0.56
CA LYS A 277 3.48 -3.23 1.35
C LYS A 277 4.69 -2.88 0.48
N ILE A 278 4.69 -3.24 -0.81
CA ILE A 278 5.92 -3.24 -1.62
C ILE A 278 6.48 -1.83 -1.86
N MET A 279 5.61 -0.83 -2.06
CA MET A 279 6.06 0.53 -2.23
C MET A 279 6.62 1.12 -0.93
N ASP A 280 6.01 0.81 0.22
CA ASP A 280 6.56 1.21 1.53
C ASP A 280 7.92 0.56 1.80
N TYR A 281 8.08 -0.70 1.38
CA TYR A 281 9.36 -1.40 1.42
C TYR A 281 10.43 -0.67 0.60
N TYR A 282 10.14 -0.32 -0.67
CA TYR A 282 11.09 0.40 -1.52
C TYR A 282 11.38 1.83 -1.04
N LYS A 283 10.36 2.59 -0.64
CA LYS A 283 10.56 3.92 -0.03
C LYS A 283 11.43 3.82 1.22
N GLY A 284 11.18 2.82 2.06
CA GLY A 284 11.96 2.60 3.27
C GLY A 284 13.43 2.23 3.05
N ILE A 285 13.83 1.80 1.84
CA ILE A 285 15.24 1.64 1.43
C ILE A 285 15.88 3.01 1.18
N PHE A 286 15.14 3.93 0.59
CA PHE A 286 15.58 5.28 0.25
C PHE A 286 15.02 6.32 1.22
N THR A 287 15.03 5.99 2.52
CA THR A 287 14.61 6.92 3.59
C THR A 287 15.73 6.98 4.62
N ASP A 288 16.12 8.19 5.03
CA ASP A 288 17.14 8.39 6.06
C ASP A 288 16.62 8.16 7.49
N GLU A 289 17.50 8.26 8.47
CA GLU A 289 17.18 8.09 9.90
C GLU A 289 16.19 9.14 10.43
N ASN A 290 16.07 10.28 9.75
CA ASN A 290 15.13 11.35 10.10
C ASN A 290 13.75 11.15 9.44
N GLY A 291 13.58 10.10 8.63
CA GLY A 291 12.34 9.81 7.92
C GLY A 291 12.19 10.57 6.60
N ASN A 292 13.25 11.23 6.10
CA ASN A 292 13.20 11.93 4.83
C ASN A 292 13.58 11.00 3.67
N GLN A 293 12.80 11.04 2.58
CA GLN A 293 13.12 10.26 1.40
C GLN A 293 14.38 10.82 0.71
N THR A 294 15.37 9.96 0.49
CA THR A 294 16.71 10.30 -0.04
C THR A 294 16.81 10.11 -1.55
N SER A 295 15.75 9.68 -2.22
CA SER A 295 15.73 9.45 -3.67
C SER A 295 14.33 9.70 -4.22
N GLN A 296 14.22 10.24 -5.44
CA GLN A 296 12.93 10.33 -6.11
C GLN A 296 12.62 9.01 -6.81
N ILE A 297 11.46 8.42 -6.52
CA ILE A 297 11.07 7.09 -7.02
C ILE A 297 10.05 7.25 -8.15
N PHE A 298 10.25 6.52 -9.24
CA PHE A 298 9.32 6.39 -10.36
C PHE A 298 8.97 4.92 -10.53
N ALA A 299 7.70 4.58 -10.39
CA ALA A 299 7.21 3.21 -10.53
C ALA A 299 6.20 3.12 -11.68
N VAL A 300 6.21 2.01 -12.42
CA VAL A 300 5.16 1.66 -13.38
C VAL A 300 4.45 0.42 -12.86
N THR A 301 3.12 0.45 -12.84
CA THR A 301 2.32 -0.62 -12.25
C THR A 301 0.96 -0.73 -12.93
N HIS A 302 0.42 -1.95 -12.93
CA HIS A 302 -0.99 -2.21 -13.23
C HIS A 302 -1.79 -2.58 -11.98
N SER A 303 -1.13 -2.78 -10.84
CA SER A 303 -1.75 -3.26 -9.62
C SER A 303 -2.69 -2.23 -9.00
N PRO A 304 -3.98 -2.56 -8.81
CA PRO A 304 -4.89 -1.71 -8.05
C PRO A 304 -4.45 -1.56 -6.58
N PHE A 305 -3.73 -2.55 -6.02
CA PHE A 305 -3.24 -2.51 -4.64
C PHE A 305 -2.12 -1.49 -4.43
N ILE A 306 -1.38 -1.13 -5.48
CA ILE A 306 -0.36 -0.09 -5.43
C ILE A 306 -0.98 1.28 -5.71
N ILE A 307 -1.88 1.35 -6.69
CA ILE A 307 -2.51 2.60 -7.14
C ILE A 307 -3.46 3.17 -6.09
N HIS A 308 -4.30 2.31 -5.50
CA HIS A 308 -5.28 2.67 -4.47
C HIS A 308 -4.75 2.46 -3.05
N ASN A 309 -3.42 2.48 -2.89
CA ASN A 309 -2.81 2.32 -1.58
C ASN A 309 -3.10 3.55 -0.70
N GLU A 310 -3.57 3.31 0.52
CA GLU A 310 -3.88 4.37 1.50
C GLU A 310 -2.60 4.92 2.18
N ASN A 311 -1.50 4.16 2.18
CA ASN A 311 -0.24 4.53 2.81
C ASN A 311 0.67 5.41 1.91
N ARG A 312 0.12 6.02 0.85
CA ARG A 312 0.87 6.92 -0.03
C ARG A 312 1.38 8.14 0.74
N ARG A 313 2.65 8.53 0.51
CA ARG A 313 3.36 9.57 1.26
C ARG A 313 4.10 10.47 0.29
N ASN A 314 3.53 11.63 -0.01
CA ASN A 314 4.04 12.51 -1.06
C ASN A 314 4.18 11.75 -2.39
N ASP A 315 3.10 11.07 -2.78
CA ASP A 315 3.00 10.30 -4.01
C ASP A 315 2.10 11.02 -5.01
N LYS A 316 2.43 10.92 -6.30
CA LYS A 316 1.54 11.30 -7.40
C LYS A 316 1.29 10.12 -8.30
N VAL A 317 0.02 9.82 -8.56
CA VAL A 317 -0.38 8.84 -9.59
C VAL A 317 -0.67 9.57 -10.88
N ILE A 318 -0.01 9.16 -11.96
CA ILE A 318 -0.24 9.66 -13.32
C ILE A 318 -0.80 8.52 -14.15
N VAL A 319 -2.04 8.69 -14.61
CA VAL A 319 -2.74 7.71 -15.44
C VAL A 319 -2.56 8.09 -16.90
N ILE A 320 -2.05 7.14 -17.68
CA ILE A 320 -1.69 7.30 -19.09
C ILE A 320 -2.62 6.44 -19.94
N GLU A 321 -3.28 7.07 -20.90
CA GLU A 321 -4.19 6.42 -21.84
C GLU A 321 -3.88 6.80 -23.28
N ARG A 322 -4.50 6.10 -24.23
CA ARG A 322 -4.51 6.53 -25.63
C ARG A 322 -5.87 7.14 -25.93
N ASP A 323 -5.87 8.31 -26.56
CA ASP A 323 -7.09 8.92 -27.06
C ASP A 323 -7.66 8.16 -28.27
N SER A 324 -8.79 8.64 -28.81
CA SER A 324 -9.45 8.05 -29.99
C SER A 324 -8.59 8.06 -31.26
N GLN A 325 -7.52 8.84 -31.30
CA GLN A 325 -6.55 8.93 -32.40
C GLN A 325 -5.31 8.07 -32.12
N GLY A 326 -5.24 7.38 -30.98
CA GLY A 326 -4.13 6.54 -30.56
C GLY A 326 -2.95 7.33 -29.96
N ILE A 327 -3.12 8.63 -29.70
CA ILE A 327 -2.11 9.52 -29.12
C ILE A 327 -2.10 9.32 -27.61
N ILE A 328 -0.90 9.24 -27.03
CA ILE A 328 -0.73 9.05 -25.59
C ILE A 328 -1.01 10.37 -24.86
N VAL A 329 -1.93 10.34 -23.89
CA VAL A 329 -2.37 11.49 -23.10
C VAL A 329 -2.40 11.16 -21.60
N VAL A 330 -2.30 12.19 -20.76
CA VAL A 330 -2.50 12.09 -19.31
C VAL A 330 -3.96 12.34 -18.98
N LYS A 331 -4.55 11.50 -18.14
CA LYS A 331 -5.95 11.64 -17.72
C LYS A 331 -6.09 12.69 -16.62
N ASP A 332 -6.88 13.75 -16.86
CA ASP A 332 -7.11 14.85 -15.91
C ASP A 332 -7.84 14.41 -14.62
N LYS A 333 -8.64 13.35 -14.70
CA LYS A 333 -9.30 12.71 -13.55
C LYS A 333 -8.89 11.24 -13.50
N PRO A 334 -7.94 10.87 -12.62
CA PRO A 334 -7.43 9.50 -12.53
C PRO A 334 -8.46 8.56 -11.88
N GLU A 335 -9.57 8.31 -12.56
CA GLU A 335 -10.41 7.13 -12.31
C GLU A 335 -9.74 5.96 -13.05
N TYR A 336 -8.70 5.38 -12.44
CA TYR A 336 -8.08 4.15 -12.94
C TYR A 336 -8.68 2.99 -12.17
N TYR A 337 -9.36 2.08 -12.90
CA TYR A 337 -10.03 0.88 -12.37
C TYR A 337 -10.62 1.10 -10.97
N LYS A 338 -11.89 1.52 -10.88
CA LYS A 338 -12.71 1.16 -9.73
C LYS A 338 -12.73 -0.37 -9.73
N CYS A 339 -11.84 -0.96 -8.95
CA CYS A 339 -11.78 -2.39 -8.78
C CYS A 339 -12.96 -2.71 -7.84
N ASP A 340 -14.16 -2.83 -8.40
CA ASP A 340 -15.35 -3.28 -7.65
C ASP A 340 -15.12 -4.67 -7.04
N SER A 341 -14.07 -5.38 -7.50
CA SER A 341 -13.60 -6.65 -6.99
C SER A 341 -12.52 -6.55 -5.91
N LEU A 342 -12.08 -5.37 -5.44
CA LEU A 342 -11.15 -5.30 -4.30
C LEU A 342 -11.74 -6.03 -3.08
N GLU A 343 -13.04 -5.87 -2.84
CA GLU A 343 -13.76 -6.61 -1.79
C GLU A 343 -13.81 -8.11 -2.06
N LEU A 344 -14.08 -8.52 -3.30
CA LEU A 344 -14.08 -9.94 -3.72
C LEU A 344 -12.68 -10.57 -3.61
N VAL A 345 -11.61 -9.83 -3.91
CA VAL A 345 -10.23 -10.28 -3.77
C VAL A 345 -9.83 -10.30 -2.30
N HIS A 346 -10.28 -9.34 -1.49
CA HIS A 346 -10.10 -9.37 -0.04
C HIS A 346 -10.78 -10.59 0.58
N ASP A 347 -12.00 -10.93 0.14
CA ASP A 347 -12.72 -12.13 0.57
C ASP A 347 -11.99 -13.40 0.11
N ALA A 348 -11.66 -13.50 -1.18
CA ALA A 348 -10.99 -14.67 -1.77
C ALA A 348 -9.62 -14.98 -1.13
N PHE A 349 -8.87 -13.96 -0.70
CA PHE A 349 -7.56 -14.11 -0.06
C PHE A 349 -7.59 -13.90 1.46
N LEU A 350 -8.78 -13.82 2.08
CA LEU A 350 -8.97 -13.59 3.51
C LEU A 350 -8.15 -12.40 4.05
N ILE A 351 -8.04 -11.35 3.24
CA ILE A 351 -7.31 -10.13 3.59
C ILE A 351 -8.17 -9.34 4.57
N LYS A 352 -7.98 -9.61 5.86
CA LYS A 352 -8.65 -8.92 6.97
C LYS A 352 -8.06 -7.52 7.13
N ASP A 353 -8.37 -6.61 6.22
CA ASP A 353 -8.10 -5.19 6.41
C ASP A 353 -9.05 -4.66 7.50
N PHE A 354 -8.52 -4.38 8.68
CA PHE A 354 -9.14 -3.40 9.55
C PHE A 354 -8.87 -2.01 8.95
N SER A 355 -9.96 -1.35 8.56
CA SER A 355 -10.08 0.04 8.10
C SER A 355 -9.43 0.42 6.76
N LEU A 356 -10.25 0.39 5.71
CA LEU A 356 -10.22 1.43 4.66
C LEU A 356 -10.58 2.78 5.31
N GLY A 357 -9.82 3.82 5.00
CA GLY A 357 -9.91 5.20 5.50
C GLY A 357 -11.16 5.97 5.07
N GLN A 358 -12.34 5.40 5.32
CA GLN A 358 -13.62 6.05 5.03
C GLN A 358 -14.52 6.10 6.27
N PRO A 359 -15.41 7.11 6.35
CA PRO A 359 -16.35 7.21 7.45
C PRO A 359 -17.20 5.92 7.59
N THR A 360 -17.36 5.43 8.82
CA THR A 360 -18.00 4.13 9.08
C THR A 360 -19.04 4.25 10.19
N VAL A 361 -20.20 3.63 9.99
CA VAL A 361 -21.24 3.38 10.99
C VAL A 361 -21.10 1.95 11.48
N TYR A 362 -20.62 1.78 12.71
CA TYR A 362 -20.47 0.49 13.36
C TYR A 362 -21.78 0.06 14.01
N LEU A 363 -22.19 -1.18 13.73
CA LEU A 363 -23.46 -1.78 14.16
C LEU A 363 -23.23 -2.92 15.16
N GLU A 364 -24.22 -3.19 16.01
CA GLU A 364 -24.14 -4.18 17.09
C GLU A 364 -24.11 -5.62 16.60
N GLY A 365 -24.96 -5.92 15.60
CA GLY A 365 -25.26 -7.25 15.11
C GLY A 365 -25.02 -7.42 13.62
N ARG A 366 -24.79 -8.68 13.25
CA ARG A 366 -24.59 -9.09 11.85
C ARG A 366 -25.84 -8.87 11.00
N THR A 367 -27.02 -9.03 11.58
CA THR A 367 -28.31 -8.81 10.90
C THR A 367 -28.52 -7.33 10.56
N ASP A 368 -28.03 -6.45 11.42
CA ASP A 368 -28.20 -5.00 11.29
C ASP A 368 -27.47 -4.52 10.04
N GLU A 369 -26.22 -4.95 9.84
CA GLU A 369 -25.45 -4.63 8.64
C GLU A 369 -26.16 -5.09 7.38
N LYS A 370 -26.76 -6.29 7.40
CA LYS A 370 -27.55 -6.80 6.27
C LYS A 370 -28.79 -5.96 5.99
N TYR A 371 -29.56 -5.62 7.02
CA TYR A 371 -30.78 -4.82 6.85
C TYR A 371 -30.47 -3.42 6.34
N PHE A 372 -29.49 -2.72 6.93
CA PHE A 372 -29.10 -1.38 6.50
C PHE A 372 -28.52 -1.40 5.08
N THR A 373 -27.66 -2.36 4.75
CA THR A 373 -27.11 -2.49 3.39
C THR A 373 -28.23 -2.74 2.37
N LYS A 374 -29.18 -3.63 2.68
CA LYS A 374 -30.31 -3.90 1.79
C LYS A 374 -31.24 -2.70 1.67
N ALA A 375 -31.46 -1.94 2.74
CA ALA A 375 -32.25 -0.71 2.69
C ALA A 375 -31.60 0.33 1.77
N LEU A 376 -30.27 0.47 1.77
CA LEU A 376 -29.57 1.37 0.84
C LEU A 376 -29.85 1.02 -0.63
N GLU A 377 -29.79 -0.28 -0.97
CA GLU A 377 -30.12 -0.78 -2.31
C GLU A 377 -31.56 -0.46 -2.70
N VAL A 378 -32.52 -0.81 -1.84
CA VAL A 378 -33.97 -0.70 -2.11
C VAL A 378 -34.41 0.75 -2.33
N PHE A 379 -33.82 1.69 -1.59
CA PHE A 379 -34.12 3.12 -1.69
C PHE A 379 -33.23 3.87 -2.70
N GLY A 380 -32.27 3.19 -3.34
CA GLY A 380 -31.46 3.75 -4.42
C GLY A 380 -30.40 4.75 -3.95
N TYR A 381 -29.89 4.60 -2.73
CA TYR A 381 -28.78 5.41 -2.24
C TYR A 381 -27.50 4.99 -2.95
N SER A 382 -27.00 5.82 -3.88
CA SER A 382 -25.84 5.50 -4.71
C SER A 382 -24.53 6.14 -4.23
N ASN A 383 -24.59 7.17 -3.39
CA ASN A 383 -23.43 7.89 -2.86
C ASN A 383 -23.70 8.38 -1.43
N ILE A 384 -23.58 7.49 -0.44
CA ILE A 384 -23.60 7.88 0.98
C ILE A 384 -22.17 8.16 1.49
N PRO A 385 -21.99 9.12 2.42
CA PRO A 385 -20.66 9.52 2.87
C PRO A 385 -20.01 8.54 3.86
N PHE A 386 -20.64 7.38 4.11
CA PHE A 386 -20.17 6.37 5.05
C PHE A 386 -20.50 4.95 4.56
N ARG A 387 -19.96 3.93 5.23
CA ARG A 387 -20.43 2.54 5.11
C ARG A 387 -21.01 2.03 6.42
N PHE A 388 -21.87 1.02 6.36
CA PHE A 388 -22.24 0.22 7.53
C PHE A 388 -21.25 -0.91 7.73
N LYS A 389 -20.98 -1.27 8.99
CA LYS A 389 -20.14 -2.41 9.33
C LYS A 389 -20.53 -2.98 10.70
N TRP A 390 -20.81 -4.27 10.77
CA TRP A 390 -20.94 -4.97 12.04
C TRP A 390 -19.59 -4.97 12.78
N ILE A 391 -19.61 -4.69 14.08
CA ILE A 391 -18.39 -4.63 14.88
C ILE A 391 -17.74 -6.01 15.13
N GLY A 392 -18.53 -7.07 15.03
CA GLY A 392 -18.08 -8.43 15.29
C GLY A 392 -17.46 -9.14 14.08
N TYR A 393 -17.14 -10.41 14.28
CA TYR A 393 -16.71 -11.31 13.22
C TYR A 393 -17.17 -12.74 13.48
N ILE A 394 -17.07 -13.59 12.46
CA ILE A 394 -17.33 -15.03 12.56
C ILE A 394 -15.99 -15.75 12.79
N ASP A 395 -15.87 -16.48 13.89
CA ASP A 395 -14.68 -17.29 14.16
C ASP A 395 -14.64 -18.55 13.28
N ASP A 396 -13.51 -19.27 13.33
CA ASP A 396 -13.29 -20.46 12.49
C ASP A 396 -14.32 -21.59 12.72
N ASN A 397 -15.08 -21.52 13.83
CA ASN A 397 -16.15 -22.47 14.16
C ASN A 397 -17.54 -21.99 13.72
N GLY A 398 -17.62 -20.88 12.98
CA GLY A 398 -18.88 -20.30 12.54
C GLY A 398 -19.64 -19.53 13.63
N GLN A 399 -18.99 -19.19 14.76
CA GLN A 399 -19.63 -18.48 15.86
C GLN A 399 -19.38 -16.97 15.79
N GLU A 400 -20.41 -16.19 16.11
CA GLU A 400 -20.29 -14.73 16.20
C GLU A 400 -19.47 -14.33 17.45
N ARG A 401 -18.44 -13.53 17.24
CA ARG A 401 -17.54 -12.98 18.27
C ARG A 401 -17.57 -11.46 18.23
N PHE A 402 -17.37 -10.83 19.39
CA PHE A 402 -17.34 -9.37 19.56
C PHE A 402 -18.60 -8.68 18.98
N THR A 403 -19.77 -9.19 19.33
CA THR A 403 -21.07 -8.61 18.94
C THR A 403 -21.73 -7.88 20.11
N GLY A 404 -22.72 -7.03 19.80
CA GLY A 404 -23.56 -6.33 20.79
C GLY A 404 -22.96 -5.05 21.37
N ASP A 405 -23.78 -4.35 22.15
CA ASP A 405 -23.49 -3.07 22.80
C ASP A 405 -22.13 -3.02 23.53
N LYS A 406 -21.73 -4.09 24.21
CA LYS A 406 -20.44 -4.17 24.93
C LYS A 406 -19.25 -4.06 23.99
N SER A 407 -19.37 -4.65 22.80
CA SER A 407 -18.32 -4.63 21.78
C SER A 407 -18.25 -3.24 21.14
N LEU A 408 -19.40 -2.59 20.90
CA LEU A 408 -19.41 -1.17 20.51
C LEU A 408 -18.79 -0.25 21.57
N ASN A 409 -19.06 -0.46 22.86
CA ASN A 409 -18.43 0.34 23.93
C ASN A 409 -16.90 0.23 23.89
N GLN A 410 -16.35 -0.98 23.69
CA GLN A 410 -14.90 -1.17 23.54
C GLN A 410 -14.37 -0.51 22.26
N ALA A 411 -15.12 -0.59 21.17
CA ALA A 411 -14.77 0.06 19.91
C ALA A 411 -14.76 1.60 20.04
N PHE A 412 -15.68 2.18 20.82
CA PHE A 412 -15.70 3.62 21.10
C PHE A 412 -14.39 4.08 21.74
N ASP A 413 -13.97 3.44 22.82
CA ASP A 413 -12.73 3.77 23.52
C ASP A 413 -11.50 3.64 22.60
N PHE A 414 -11.47 2.58 21.79
CA PHE A 414 -10.42 2.36 20.80
C PHE A 414 -10.39 3.45 19.74
N LEU A 415 -11.52 3.75 19.08
CA LEU A 415 -11.61 4.74 18.00
C LEU A 415 -11.30 6.16 18.50
N VAL A 416 -11.75 6.51 19.70
CA VAL A 416 -11.41 7.79 20.35
C VAL A 416 -9.90 7.91 20.52
N SER A 417 -9.23 6.84 20.94
CA SER A 417 -7.75 6.83 21.11
C SER A 417 -6.99 6.97 19.79
N LYS A 418 -7.58 6.55 18.67
CA LYS A 418 -6.97 6.63 17.34
C LYS A 418 -7.03 8.01 16.71
N ASN A 419 -8.01 8.83 17.11
CA ASN A 419 -8.19 10.20 16.61
C ASN A 419 -8.12 10.30 15.07
N LEU A 420 -8.87 9.44 14.39
CA LEU A 420 -8.89 9.36 12.93
C LEU A 420 -9.39 10.69 12.32
N PRO A 421 -8.93 11.09 11.12
CA PRO A 421 -9.29 12.37 10.51
C PRO A 421 -10.71 12.41 9.93
N TYR A 422 -11.48 11.32 10.04
CA TYR A 422 -12.83 11.18 9.50
C TYR A 422 -13.81 10.67 10.57
N LYS A 423 -15.10 11.01 10.41
CA LYS A 423 -16.17 10.66 11.34
C LYS A 423 -16.40 9.14 11.39
N ASN A 424 -16.60 8.61 12.59
CA ASN A 424 -17.05 7.25 12.85
C ASN A 424 -18.26 7.33 13.77
N VAL A 425 -19.33 6.61 13.44
CA VAL A 425 -20.54 6.54 14.25
C VAL A 425 -20.65 5.12 14.81
N LEU A 426 -20.97 4.98 16.09
CA LEU A 426 -21.38 3.72 16.69
C LEU A 426 -22.88 3.81 16.92
N LEU A 427 -23.63 3.07 16.11
CA LEU A 427 -25.08 3.03 16.15
C LEU A 427 -25.52 1.83 16.98
N TYR A 428 -26.13 2.12 18.12
CA TYR A 428 -26.64 1.15 19.06
C TYR A 428 -28.12 0.85 18.81
N ASP A 429 -28.54 -0.35 19.19
CA ASP A 429 -29.94 -0.78 19.14
C ASP A 429 -30.82 0.08 20.07
N CYS A 430 -32.10 0.19 19.74
CA CYS A 430 -33.07 1.05 20.43
C CYS A 430 -33.21 0.75 21.94
N ASP A 431 -32.91 -0.47 22.38
CA ASP A 431 -33.04 -0.91 23.77
C ASP A 431 -31.87 -0.53 24.68
N THR A 432 -30.78 0.00 24.13
CA THR A 432 -29.55 0.25 24.89
C THR A 432 -29.54 1.55 25.70
N ASN A 433 -30.46 2.49 25.42
CA ASN A 433 -30.56 3.81 26.07
C ASN A 433 -29.23 4.60 26.09
N LYS A 434 -28.39 4.44 25.06
CA LYS A 434 -27.07 5.09 25.00
C LYS A 434 -27.21 6.58 24.65
N PRO A 435 -26.59 7.49 25.43
CA PRO A 435 -26.64 8.91 25.11
C PRO A 435 -25.83 9.22 23.84
N LYS A 436 -26.21 10.26 23.11
CA LYS A 436 -25.39 10.84 22.03
C LYS A 436 -24.14 11.46 22.65
N ILE A 437 -22.98 10.86 22.40
CA ILE A 437 -21.67 11.35 22.80
C ILE A 437 -20.90 11.71 21.54
N ASN A 438 -20.26 12.86 21.52
CA ASN A 438 -19.33 13.25 20.46
C ASN A 438 -17.96 13.52 21.08
N LYS A 439 -16.95 12.74 20.67
CA LYS A 439 -15.58 12.87 21.14
C LYS A 439 -14.61 12.63 19.98
N ASN A 440 -13.77 13.62 19.69
CA ASN A 440 -12.96 13.66 18.46
C ASN A 440 -13.86 13.48 17.23
N ASN A 441 -13.50 12.60 16.31
CA ASN A 441 -14.32 12.21 15.17
C ASN A 441 -15.11 10.92 15.43
N VAL A 442 -15.52 10.66 16.68
CA VAL A 442 -16.28 9.47 17.06
C VAL A 442 -17.59 9.88 17.74
N ILE A 443 -18.71 9.38 17.22
CA ILE A 443 -20.06 9.74 17.67
C ILE A 443 -20.80 8.45 18.07
N THR A 444 -21.47 8.45 19.22
CA THR A 444 -22.44 7.39 19.57
C THR A 444 -23.85 7.86 19.24
N LEU A 445 -24.67 6.99 18.67
CA LEU A 445 -26.09 7.19 18.44
C LEU A 445 -26.87 5.96 18.87
N CYS A 446 -28.08 6.15 19.36
CA CYS A 446 -29.04 5.06 19.60
C CYS A 446 -30.13 5.18 18.53
N MET A 447 -30.52 4.06 17.92
CA MET A 447 -31.67 4.02 17.02
C MET A 447 -32.94 4.49 17.73
N GLN A 448 -33.87 5.07 16.98
CA GLN A 448 -35.20 5.40 17.50
C GLN A 448 -35.96 4.12 17.88
N ASP A 449 -36.76 4.22 18.93
CA ASP A 449 -37.73 3.19 19.30
C ASP A 449 -39.01 3.39 18.48
N PHE A 450 -39.34 2.41 17.64
CA PHE A 450 -40.50 2.44 16.77
C PHE A 450 -41.62 1.58 17.35
N GLU A 451 -42.87 2.02 17.18
CA GLU A 451 -44.03 1.19 17.50
C GLU A 451 -44.08 0.00 16.53
N ASN A 452 -43.79 -1.20 17.02
CA ASN A 452 -43.74 -2.41 16.21
C ASN A 452 -44.98 -3.29 16.43
N HIS A 453 -45.85 -3.37 15.41
CA HIS A 453 -47.10 -4.14 15.47
C HIS A 453 -46.92 -5.67 15.62
N ARG A 454 -45.70 -6.20 15.44
CA ARG A 454 -45.38 -7.62 15.63
C ARG A 454 -44.70 -7.92 16.97
N GLY A 455 -44.55 -6.91 17.82
CA GLY A 455 -44.05 -7.06 19.20
C GLY A 455 -42.53 -7.14 19.31
N PHE A 456 -41.77 -6.72 18.29
CA PHE A 456 -40.32 -6.55 18.42
C PHE A 456 -40.01 -5.26 19.19
N THR A 457 -39.48 -5.38 20.40
CA THR A 457 -39.17 -4.24 21.28
C THR A 457 -37.66 -4.04 21.49
N ILE A 458 -36.82 -4.87 20.89
CA ILE A 458 -35.36 -4.84 21.02
C ILE A 458 -34.70 -5.11 19.69
N GLY A 459 -33.47 -4.62 19.51
CA GLY A 459 -32.69 -4.83 18.30
C GLY A 459 -33.17 -4.05 17.08
N VAL A 460 -32.38 -4.09 16.01
CA VAL A 460 -32.75 -3.56 14.68
C VAL A 460 -34.13 -4.06 14.18
N GLU A 461 -34.58 -5.25 14.63
CA GLU A 461 -35.88 -5.79 14.26
C GLU A 461 -37.06 -4.91 14.70
N ASN A 462 -36.90 -4.08 15.73
CA ASN A 462 -37.91 -3.10 16.15
C ASN A 462 -38.27 -2.12 15.01
N ALA A 463 -37.29 -1.77 14.17
CA ALA A 463 -37.51 -0.85 13.05
C ALA A 463 -38.22 -1.51 11.85
N LEU A 464 -38.48 -2.82 11.86
CA LEU A 464 -39.12 -3.49 10.72
C LEU A 464 -40.64 -3.32 10.74
N ILE A 465 -41.21 -2.79 9.66
CA ILE A 465 -42.67 -2.69 9.47
C ILE A 465 -43.17 -3.97 8.81
N LEU A 466 -43.75 -4.86 9.60
CA LEU A 466 -44.28 -6.14 9.12
C LEU A 466 -45.80 -6.16 9.25
N ASP A 467 -46.47 -6.60 8.19
CA ASP A 467 -47.93 -6.70 8.16
C ASP A 467 -48.48 -7.75 9.13
N GLU A 468 -49.78 -7.69 9.41
CA GLU A 468 -50.44 -8.62 10.36
C GLU A 468 -50.41 -10.09 9.89
N SER A 469 -50.30 -10.31 8.57
CA SER A 469 -50.24 -11.65 7.97
C SER A 469 -48.87 -12.31 8.11
N PHE A 470 -47.85 -11.58 8.55
CA PHE A 470 -46.49 -12.09 8.73
C PHE A 470 -46.38 -13.05 9.93
N GLU A 471 -46.15 -14.33 9.69
CA GLU A 471 -46.03 -15.35 10.74
C GLU A 471 -44.65 -15.35 11.44
N VAL A 472 -44.51 -14.55 12.51
CA VAL A 472 -43.27 -14.45 13.32
C VAL A 472 -42.85 -15.78 13.94
N ASP A 473 -43.80 -16.65 14.29
CA ASP A 473 -43.52 -17.93 14.96
C ASP A 473 -42.67 -18.89 14.11
N LYS A 474 -42.70 -18.74 12.78
CA LYS A 474 -41.83 -19.51 11.85
C LYS A 474 -40.34 -19.25 12.08
N TYR A 475 -40.01 -18.13 12.71
CA TYR A 475 -38.62 -17.70 12.93
C TYR A 475 -38.21 -17.81 14.40
N LYS A 476 -38.93 -18.57 15.23
CA LYS A 476 -38.54 -18.84 16.62
C LYS A 476 -37.84 -20.19 16.74
N LYS A 477 -36.64 -20.20 17.34
CA LYS A 477 -35.93 -21.41 17.77
C LYS A 477 -36.31 -21.76 19.19
N THR A 478 -36.73 -22.99 19.40
CA THR A 478 -37.04 -23.53 20.73
C THR A 478 -35.84 -24.30 21.26
N THR A 479 -35.35 -23.95 22.44
CA THR A 479 -34.33 -24.70 23.17
C THR A 479 -34.91 -25.18 24.49
N GLU A 480 -34.80 -26.48 24.74
CA GLU A 480 -35.16 -27.08 26.02
C GLU A 480 -33.93 -27.08 26.93
N LYS A 481 -34.03 -26.45 28.10
CA LYS A 481 -33.04 -26.55 29.17
C LYS A 481 -33.68 -27.23 30.37
N ILE A 482 -33.02 -28.26 30.88
CA ILE A 482 -33.38 -28.88 32.15
C ILE A 482 -32.62 -28.10 33.23
N ASP A 483 -33.33 -27.57 34.24
CA ASP A 483 -32.69 -26.92 35.37
C ASP A 483 -32.06 -27.94 36.35
N ASP A 484 -31.33 -27.43 37.35
CA ASP A 484 -30.64 -28.26 38.36
C ASP A 484 -31.58 -29.11 39.22
N TYR A 485 -32.90 -28.90 39.11
CA TYR A 485 -33.95 -29.66 39.79
C TYR A 485 -34.68 -30.64 38.86
N GLY A 486 -34.24 -30.78 37.60
CA GLY A 486 -34.85 -31.69 36.63
C GLY A 486 -36.10 -31.14 35.93
N CYS A 487 -36.44 -29.86 36.12
CA CYS A 487 -37.58 -29.24 35.47
C CYS A 487 -37.23 -28.75 34.07
N LYS A 488 -38.11 -29.01 33.11
CA LYS A 488 -37.95 -28.61 31.71
C LYS A 488 -38.37 -27.15 31.52
N ASN A 489 -37.42 -26.29 31.21
CA ASN A 489 -37.66 -24.90 30.80
C ASN A 489 -37.55 -24.80 29.27
N ILE A 490 -38.65 -24.39 28.64
CA ILE A 490 -38.72 -24.14 27.20
C ILE A 490 -38.38 -22.67 26.95
N ILE A 491 -37.25 -22.41 26.31
CA ILE A 491 -36.83 -21.06 25.94
C ILE A 491 -37.02 -20.90 24.43
N GLN A 492 -37.90 -20.00 24.04
CA GLN A 492 -38.05 -19.59 22.63
C GLN A 492 -37.23 -18.33 22.39
N LYS A 493 -36.36 -18.35 21.37
CA LYS A 493 -35.59 -17.18 20.92
C LYS A 493 -35.84 -16.93 19.45
N LEU A 494 -35.86 -15.67 19.05
CA LEU A 494 -35.90 -15.30 17.63
C LEU A 494 -34.63 -15.77 16.93
N ASP A 495 -34.79 -16.46 15.82
CA ASP A 495 -33.71 -16.80 14.88
C ASP A 495 -33.49 -15.62 13.94
N LYS A 496 -32.81 -14.59 14.46
CA LYS A 496 -32.58 -13.31 13.77
C LYS A 496 -32.07 -13.49 12.34
N MET A 497 -31.11 -14.40 12.15
CA MET A 497 -30.50 -14.63 10.83
C MET A 497 -31.49 -15.25 9.83
N SER A 498 -32.35 -16.17 10.27
CA SER A 498 -33.38 -16.77 9.41
C SER A 498 -34.43 -15.73 8.99
N LEU A 499 -34.88 -14.91 9.95
CA LEU A 499 -35.78 -13.79 9.68
C LEU A 499 -35.15 -12.79 8.69
N CYS A 500 -33.89 -12.40 8.94
CA CYS A 500 -33.17 -11.45 8.10
C CYS A 500 -33.02 -11.93 6.66
N ASN A 501 -32.63 -13.20 6.47
CA ASN A 501 -32.50 -13.79 5.14
C ASN A 501 -33.84 -13.83 4.40
N TYR A 502 -34.95 -14.13 5.10
CA TYR A 502 -36.28 -14.09 4.49
C TYR A 502 -36.66 -12.67 4.05
N ILE A 503 -36.55 -11.69 4.96
CA ILE A 503 -36.94 -10.31 4.69
C ILE A 503 -36.12 -9.74 3.53
N CYS A 504 -34.79 -9.89 3.59
CA CYS A 504 -33.91 -9.37 2.53
C CYS A 504 -34.10 -10.06 1.16
N GLY A 505 -34.79 -11.20 1.12
CA GLY A 505 -35.17 -11.91 -0.09
C GLY A 505 -36.53 -11.52 -0.67
N LEU A 506 -37.27 -10.61 -0.03
CA LEU A 506 -38.53 -10.09 -0.56
C LEU A 506 -38.29 -9.16 -1.76
N GLU A 507 -39.32 -8.97 -2.59
CA GLU A 507 -39.29 -8.01 -3.69
C GLU A 507 -39.14 -6.57 -3.19
N ASP A 508 -38.39 -5.75 -3.94
CA ASP A 508 -38.05 -4.37 -3.55
C ASP A 508 -39.29 -3.50 -3.26
N GLU A 509 -40.42 -3.73 -3.94
CA GLU A 509 -41.67 -3.02 -3.70
C GLU A 509 -42.18 -3.23 -2.27
N LYS A 510 -42.13 -4.48 -1.77
CA LYS A 510 -42.49 -4.80 -0.39
C LYS A 510 -41.44 -4.29 0.59
N LEU A 511 -40.16 -4.43 0.25
CA LEU A 511 -39.06 -3.97 1.10
C LEU A 511 -39.12 -2.46 1.38
N ARG A 512 -39.61 -1.65 0.43
CA ARG A 512 -39.81 -0.20 0.65
C ARG A 512 -40.76 0.09 1.81
N SER A 513 -41.82 -0.71 1.97
CA SER A 513 -42.70 -0.60 3.15
C SER A 513 -42.03 -1.14 4.42
N VAL A 514 -41.37 -2.30 4.33
CA VAL A 514 -40.76 -2.96 5.50
C VAL A 514 -39.62 -2.14 6.11
N PHE A 515 -38.80 -1.49 5.29
CA PHE A 515 -37.63 -0.71 5.70
C PHE A 515 -37.89 0.79 5.82
N ALA A 516 -39.15 1.24 5.85
CA ALA A 516 -39.44 2.68 5.91
C ALA A 516 -38.84 3.37 7.15
N ASN A 517 -38.82 2.71 8.30
CA ASN A 517 -38.18 3.25 9.52
C ASN A 517 -36.65 3.20 9.42
N LEU A 518 -36.06 2.16 8.81
CA LEU A 518 -34.61 2.12 8.56
C LEU A 518 -34.17 3.23 7.59
N LYS A 519 -35.03 3.62 6.64
CA LYS A 519 -34.78 4.79 5.79
C LYS A 519 -34.64 6.06 6.62
N THR A 520 -35.52 6.26 7.60
CA THR A 520 -35.46 7.41 8.52
C THR A 520 -34.13 7.43 9.28
N GLU A 521 -33.67 6.28 9.79
CA GLU A 521 -32.36 6.17 10.45
C GLU A 521 -31.20 6.49 9.49
N ILE A 522 -31.26 6.01 8.24
CA ILE A 522 -30.26 6.31 7.20
C ILE A 522 -30.21 7.82 6.90
N ASP A 523 -31.37 8.46 6.76
CA ASP A 523 -31.45 9.90 6.49
C ASP A 523 -30.82 10.73 7.64
N ILE A 524 -31.08 10.36 8.89
CA ILE A 524 -30.46 10.99 10.08
C ILE A 524 -28.94 10.83 10.06
N LEU A 525 -28.44 9.65 9.70
CA LEU A 525 -27.01 9.41 9.56
C LEU A 525 -26.42 10.28 8.45
N ILE A 526 -27.07 10.39 7.29
CA ILE A 526 -26.61 11.22 6.17
C ILE A 526 -26.48 12.69 6.61
N GLU A 527 -27.49 13.25 7.27
CA GLU A 527 -27.45 14.61 7.82
C GLU A 527 -26.31 14.78 8.83
N LEU A 528 -26.10 13.79 9.72
CA LEU A 528 -25.01 13.81 10.70
C LEU A 528 -23.63 13.84 10.04
N PHE A 529 -23.41 13.06 8.98
CA PHE A 529 -22.13 13.04 8.27
C PHE A 529 -21.90 14.33 7.48
N ASN A 530 -22.95 14.91 6.88
CA ASN A 530 -22.89 16.16 6.12
C ASN A 530 -22.71 17.42 7.00
N GLY A 531 -23.02 17.34 8.30
CA GLY A 531 -22.74 18.40 9.27
C GLY A 531 -23.94 19.26 9.66
N ASP A 532 -25.17 18.78 9.40
CA ASP A 532 -26.41 19.52 9.61
C ASP A 532 -27.06 19.28 11.00
N LEU A 533 -26.42 18.50 11.90
CA LEU A 533 -27.00 18.00 13.18
C LEU A 533 -26.05 17.90 14.40
#